data_AF-A0A2H6N5L6-F1
#
_entry.id   AF-A0A2H6N5L6-F1
#
_cell.length_a   1.000
_cell.length_b   1.000
_cell.length_c   1.000
_cell.angle_alpha   90.00
_cell.angle_beta   90.00
_cell.angle_gamma   90.00
#
_symmetry.space_group_name_H-M   'P 1'
#
loop_
_entity.id
_entity.type
_entity.pdbx_description
1 polymer ?
#
loop_
_entity_poly.entity_id
_entity_poly.type
_entity_poly.pdbx_seq_one_letter_code
_entity_poly.pdbx_strand_id
1 'polypeptide(L)'
;QDYKPVFWSPSTNTALAEAELEYNQQHTSQAAYIKFPLLKPPPKVASAVDGLPAVSLIVWTTQPWTIAANQAVCYMPNLEYSIVKCASTGEHFIVAADRVQSVAAVLDTQFDVISTFKGTDLESGICSHPTIPGRQSPLLPANHVTISKGTGLVHTAPAHGMEDYSVASHHQLPMDCLVDEDGLFTEAAGSELQKKAVLGEGNETVIEMLQAAKNLLKEEKYVHSYPYEWRTKKPVIIRASKQWFINTQNLKTAAQEALKKVKTVPASGMNRMLEMLERRTYWCISRQRCWGVPIPVFYHKSTGEPLINKKSTENIIKLVEQHGSDAWWTLPMEQLLPKEALAKAANDIQEYVRGQDVLDIWFDSGTSWAHVLEDTGERADVYLEGKDQLGGWFQSSLLISIATRKKAPYRTLIVHGFTVGEKGEKMSKSVGNVVDPDVVINGGSDHSTEPPYGADTLRWWVAESNVYTEVQIGPTVLSSAQDDINKLRNTLRFLLGNLAGFSPETDSIPTSEMYLIDQYILHLLHG
;
A
#
# COMPACT_ATOMS: atom_id res chain seq x y z
N GLN A 1 -6.72 19.23 -2.63
CA GLN A 1 -6.06 18.71 -3.84
C GLN A 1 -4.61 19.14 -3.80
N ASP A 2 -3.67 18.26 -4.13
CA ASP A 2 -2.25 18.58 -4.08
C ASP A 2 -1.48 17.73 -5.12
N TYR A 3 -0.25 18.13 -5.47
CA TYR A 3 0.68 17.32 -6.26
C TYR A 3 1.57 16.53 -5.31
N LYS A 4 1.37 15.22 -5.27
CA LYS A 4 2.20 14.31 -4.46
C LYS A 4 2.52 13.05 -5.25
N PRO A 5 3.66 12.39 -4.97
CA PRO A 5 3.92 11.07 -5.48
C PRO A 5 2.80 10.13 -5.05
N VAL A 6 2.34 9.32 -5.99
CA VAL A 6 1.37 8.25 -5.76
C VAL A 6 1.85 7.00 -6.47
N PHE A 7 1.47 5.83 -5.96
CA PHE A 7 1.54 4.62 -6.77
C PHE A 7 0.62 4.80 -7.96
N TRP A 8 1.15 4.58 -9.15
CA TRP A 8 0.45 4.76 -10.41
C TRP A 8 0.60 3.51 -11.25
N SER A 9 -0.50 3.08 -11.86
CA SER A 9 -0.52 1.95 -12.77
C SER A 9 -0.60 2.47 -14.21
N PRO A 10 0.49 2.43 -15.00
CA PRO A 10 0.45 2.74 -16.43
C PRO A 10 -0.42 1.75 -17.22
N SER A 11 -0.57 0.51 -16.73
CA SER A 11 -1.42 -0.49 -17.36
C SER A 11 -2.92 -0.16 -17.26
N THR A 12 -3.30 0.72 -16.33
CA THR A 12 -4.70 1.01 -16.06
C THR A 12 -5.00 2.51 -15.86
N ASN A 13 -4.01 3.36 -16.13
CA ASN A 13 -4.04 4.82 -16.07
C ASN A 13 -4.72 5.38 -14.81
N THR A 14 -4.31 4.90 -13.63
CA THR A 14 -4.91 5.35 -12.37
C THR A 14 -3.93 5.31 -11.21
N ALA A 15 -4.17 6.16 -10.21
CA ALA A 15 -3.52 6.08 -8.91
C ALA A 15 -4.03 4.87 -8.11
N LEU A 16 -3.15 4.27 -7.30
CA LEU A 16 -3.47 3.11 -6.45
C LEU A 16 -3.21 3.43 -4.98
N ALA A 17 -4.07 2.91 -4.10
CA ALA A 17 -3.77 2.81 -2.67
C ALA A 17 -2.81 1.66 -2.39
N GLU A 18 -2.13 1.70 -1.24
CA GLU A 18 -1.24 0.61 -0.79
C GLU A 18 -1.95 -0.75 -0.71
N ALA A 19 -3.23 -0.76 -0.33
CA ALA A 19 -4.04 -1.98 -0.27
C ALA A 19 -4.38 -2.57 -1.65
N GLU A 20 -4.15 -1.82 -2.75
CA GLU A 20 -4.33 -2.29 -4.14
C GLU A 20 -3.01 -2.77 -4.77
N LEU A 21 -1.95 -2.90 -3.96
CA LEU A 21 -0.64 -3.39 -4.37
C LEU A 21 -0.43 -4.84 -3.91
N GLU A 22 0.17 -5.64 -4.77
CA GLU A 22 0.75 -6.94 -4.40
C GLU A 22 2.26 -6.89 -4.66
N TYR A 23 3.05 -7.43 -3.73
CA TYR A 23 4.50 -7.37 -3.84
C TYR A 23 5.07 -8.66 -4.45
N ASN A 24 5.59 -8.55 -5.67
CA ASN A 24 6.28 -9.64 -6.34
C ASN A 24 7.72 -9.74 -5.83
N GLN A 25 8.03 -10.82 -5.10
CA GLN A 25 9.37 -11.08 -4.54
C GLN A 25 10.43 -11.43 -5.58
N GLN A 26 10.02 -11.82 -6.80
CA GLN A 26 10.89 -12.28 -7.88
C GLN A 26 11.00 -11.24 -9.02
N HIS A 27 10.60 -9.99 -8.76
CA HIS A 27 10.76 -8.94 -9.76
C HIS A 27 12.24 -8.68 -10.01
N THR A 28 12.63 -8.65 -11.28
CA THR A 28 14.01 -8.36 -11.70
C THR A 28 14.08 -6.94 -12.25
N SER A 29 14.83 -6.07 -11.59
CA SER A 29 15.14 -4.73 -12.07
C SER A 29 16.56 -4.65 -12.63
N GLN A 30 16.81 -3.70 -13.53
CA GLN A 30 18.16 -3.30 -13.90
C GLN A 30 18.69 -2.32 -12.85
N ALA A 31 19.63 -2.76 -12.03
CA ALA A 31 20.29 -1.92 -11.07
C ALA A 31 21.56 -1.32 -11.68
N ALA A 32 21.86 -0.06 -11.32
CA ALA A 32 23.00 0.67 -11.84
C ALA A 32 23.80 1.32 -10.71
N TYR A 33 25.13 1.22 -10.81
CA TYR A 33 26.09 2.01 -10.03
C TYR A 33 26.56 3.17 -10.90
N ILE A 34 26.37 4.38 -10.40
CA ILE A 34 26.46 5.62 -11.18
C ILE A 34 27.43 6.58 -10.49
N LYS A 35 28.32 7.19 -11.29
CA LYS A 35 29.19 8.28 -10.88
C LYS A 35 28.41 9.58 -10.89
N PHE A 36 28.43 10.29 -9.76
CA PHE A 36 28.04 11.69 -9.66
C PHE A 36 29.30 12.53 -9.44
N PRO A 37 29.86 13.16 -10.50
CA PRO A 37 31.11 13.93 -10.37
C PRO A 37 30.98 15.07 -9.36
N LEU A 38 31.91 15.17 -8.42
CA LEU A 38 31.89 16.22 -7.40
C LEU A 38 32.38 17.54 -8.04
N LEU A 39 31.47 18.51 -8.17
CA LEU A 39 31.79 19.83 -8.73
C LEU A 39 32.33 20.78 -7.66
N LYS A 40 31.65 20.80 -6.50
CA LYS A 40 32.04 21.61 -5.35
C LYS A 40 32.23 20.68 -4.16
N PRO A 41 33.46 20.47 -3.70
CA PRO A 41 33.69 19.65 -2.52
C PRO A 41 33.14 20.34 -1.26
N PRO A 42 32.59 19.56 -0.30
CA PRO A 42 32.19 20.09 1.00
C PRO A 42 33.37 20.78 1.70
N PRO A 43 33.20 21.94 2.36
CA PRO A 43 34.32 22.69 2.96
C PRO A 43 35.17 21.87 3.94
N LYS A 44 34.53 20.98 4.70
CA LYS A 44 35.21 20.13 5.70
C LYS A 44 35.94 18.93 5.09
N VAL A 45 35.60 18.56 3.86
CA VAL A 45 36.22 17.47 3.10
C VAL A 45 37.20 18.02 2.04
N ALA A 46 37.20 19.34 1.82
CA ALA A 46 38.00 20.01 0.79
C ALA A 46 39.50 19.68 0.89
N SER A 47 40.08 19.66 2.09
CA SER A 47 41.50 19.31 2.28
C SER A 47 41.81 17.84 1.98
N ALA A 48 40.83 16.94 2.16
CA ALA A 48 40.99 15.52 1.87
C ALA A 48 40.86 15.20 0.37
N VAL A 49 40.25 16.09 -0.41
CA VAL A 49 40.19 16.00 -1.88
C VAL A 49 41.20 16.89 -2.58
N ASP A 50 41.84 17.81 -1.86
CA ASP A 50 42.83 18.72 -2.42
C ASP A 50 44.03 17.94 -2.96
N GLY A 51 44.45 18.25 -4.18
CA GLY A 51 45.50 17.51 -4.90
C GLY A 51 45.10 16.13 -5.42
N LEU A 52 43.89 15.63 -5.16
CA LEU A 52 43.38 14.42 -5.81
C LEU A 52 42.87 14.71 -7.22
N PRO A 53 42.98 13.74 -8.16
CA PRO A 53 42.18 13.74 -9.37
C PRO A 53 40.68 13.84 -9.09
N ALA A 54 39.88 14.13 -10.11
CA ALA A 54 38.42 14.28 -9.99
C ALA A 54 37.77 13.18 -9.13
N VAL A 55 37.05 13.60 -8.09
CA VAL A 55 36.33 12.72 -7.16
C VAL A 55 34.87 12.62 -7.58
N SER A 56 34.27 11.45 -7.50
CA SER A 56 32.84 11.24 -7.77
C SER A 56 32.15 10.51 -6.63
N LEU A 57 30.86 10.74 -6.42
CA LEU A 57 30.05 9.90 -5.55
C LEU A 57 29.62 8.66 -6.32
N ILE A 58 29.60 7.49 -5.66
CA ILE A 58 28.95 6.29 -6.23
C ILE A 58 27.54 6.22 -5.68
N VAL A 59 26.57 6.31 -6.56
CA VAL A 59 25.15 6.18 -6.24
C VAL A 59 24.60 4.90 -6.87
N TRP A 60 23.71 4.23 -6.16
CA TRP A 60 23.06 3.00 -6.63
C TRP A 60 21.54 3.20 -6.73
N THR A 61 20.95 2.68 -7.80
CA THR A 61 19.48 2.68 -8.00
C THR A 61 19.04 1.42 -8.73
N THR A 62 17.85 0.91 -8.40
CA THR A 62 17.15 -0.14 -9.16
C THR A 62 16.22 0.43 -10.23
N GLN A 63 16.13 1.76 -10.34
CA GLN A 63 15.26 2.45 -11.30
C GLN A 63 16.05 3.52 -12.07
N PRO A 64 16.99 3.15 -12.96
CA PRO A 64 17.79 4.10 -13.72
C PRO A 64 16.99 5.20 -14.42
N TRP A 65 15.79 4.90 -14.94
CA TRP A 65 14.91 5.89 -15.59
C TRP A 65 14.63 7.14 -14.72
N THR A 66 14.64 7.00 -13.39
CA THR A 66 14.42 8.13 -12.46
C THR A 66 15.56 9.13 -12.41
N ILE A 67 16.76 8.78 -12.91
CA ILE A 67 17.94 9.65 -12.90
C ILE A 67 17.72 10.93 -13.69
N ALA A 68 16.92 10.91 -14.76
CA ALA A 68 16.58 12.12 -15.52
C ALA A 68 15.89 13.20 -14.65
N ALA A 69 15.19 12.78 -13.60
CA ALA A 69 14.47 13.64 -12.66
C ALA A 69 15.26 13.93 -11.38
N ASN A 70 16.56 13.62 -11.32
CA ASN A 70 17.37 13.83 -10.12
C ASN A 70 17.49 15.33 -9.75
N GLN A 71 17.32 15.63 -8.46
CA GLN A 71 17.44 16.98 -7.90
C GLN A 71 18.45 17.10 -6.78
N ALA A 72 18.91 15.98 -6.20
CA ALA A 72 19.89 15.96 -5.11
C ALA A 72 20.52 14.58 -4.95
N VAL A 73 21.58 14.49 -4.16
CA VAL A 73 22.08 13.21 -3.62
C VAL A 73 22.03 13.27 -2.11
N CYS A 74 21.27 12.36 -1.51
CA CYS A 74 21.08 12.28 -0.07
C CYS A 74 22.14 11.41 0.63
N TYR A 75 22.52 11.84 1.83
CA TYR A 75 23.41 11.13 2.75
C TYR A 75 22.84 11.12 4.16
N MET A 76 23.26 10.19 5.02
CA MET A 76 22.86 10.15 6.42
C MET A 76 23.91 10.85 7.29
N PRO A 77 23.57 11.91 8.05
CA PRO A 77 24.55 12.69 8.82
C PRO A 77 25.38 11.87 9.82
N ASN A 78 24.77 10.86 10.43
CA ASN A 78 25.38 10.07 11.50
C ASN A 78 26.23 8.88 10.99
N LEU A 79 26.23 8.59 9.69
CA LEU A 79 27.07 7.55 9.11
C LEU A 79 28.47 8.06 8.79
N GLU A 80 29.39 7.14 8.60
CA GLU A 80 30.75 7.44 8.12
C GLU A 80 30.85 7.19 6.62
N TYR A 81 31.63 8.04 5.96
CA TYR A 81 31.89 8.01 4.52
C TYR A 81 33.39 8.02 4.29
N SER A 82 33.83 7.37 3.23
CA SER A 82 35.25 7.26 2.88
C SER A 82 35.49 7.75 1.46
N ILE A 83 36.59 8.49 1.28
CA ILE A 83 37.21 8.67 -0.02
C ILE A 83 38.07 7.45 -0.29
N VAL A 84 37.81 6.79 -1.40
CA VAL A 84 38.52 5.59 -1.83
C VAL A 84 39.13 5.79 -3.21
N LYS A 85 40.29 5.20 -3.45
CA LYS A 85 40.89 5.09 -4.77
C LYS A 85 40.60 3.71 -5.35
N CYS A 86 40.06 3.68 -6.57
CA CYS A 86 39.85 2.48 -7.33
C CYS A 86 41.18 1.94 -7.86
N ALA A 87 41.56 0.73 -7.46
CA ALA A 87 42.83 0.14 -7.88
C ALA A 87 42.89 -0.10 -9.40
N SER A 88 41.77 -0.48 -10.03
CA SER A 88 41.71 -0.80 -11.46
C SER A 88 41.69 0.43 -12.37
N THR A 89 41.05 1.53 -11.97
CA THR A 89 40.90 2.73 -12.81
C THR A 89 41.72 3.94 -12.34
N GLY A 90 42.19 3.92 -11.09
CA GLY A 90 42.83 5.07 -10.44
C GLY A 90 41.88 6.21 -10.06
N GLU A 91 40.57 6.07 -10.32
CA GLU A 91 39.55 7.05 -10.00
C GLU A 91 39.27 7.13 -8.50
N HIS A 92 38.76 8.27 -8.05
CA HIS A 92 38.48 8.54 -6.65
C HIS A 92 36.98 8.63 -6.40
N PHE A 93 36.52 7.93 -5.37
CA PHE A 93 35.11 7.79 -5.08
C PHE A 93 34.76 8.11 -3.63
N ILE A 94 33.56 8.65 -3.40
CA ILE A 94 32.96 8.72 -2.07
C ILE A 94 31.89 7.64 -1.96
N VAL A 95 32.00 6.83 -0.91
CA VAL A 95 31.08 5.72 -0.57
C VAL A 95 30.92 5.69 0.96
N ALA A 96 29.79 5.22 1.48
CA ALA A 96 29.68 4.96 2.91
C ALA A 96 30.75 3.94 3.36
N ALA A 97 31.40 4.20 4.50
CA ALA A 97 32.57 3.44 4.96
C ALA A 97 32.27 1.93 5.05
N ASP A 98 31.13 1.57 5.64
CA ASP A 98 30.67 0.18 5.79
C ASP A 98 30.32 -0.50 4.45
N ARG A 99 30.16 0.27 3.36
CA ARG A 99 29.84 -0.26 2.03
C ARG A 99 31.06 -0.41 1.13
N VAL A 100 32.23 0.12 1.51
CA VAL A 100 33.45 0.11 0.68
C VAL A 100 33.75 -1.28 0.12
N GLN A 101 33.84 -2.30 0.99
CA GLN A 101 34.15 -3.67 0.56
C GLN A 101 33.06 -4.26 -0.34
N SER A 102 31.78 -4.04 0.00
CA SER A 102 30.66 -4.57 -0.78
C SER A 102 30.57 -3.96 -2.19
N VAL A 103 30.83 -2.65 -2.30
CA VAL A 103 30.81 -1.94 -3.59
C VAL A 103 32.04 -2.33 -4.41
N ALA A 104 33.22 -2.45 -3.78
CA ALA A 104 34.42 -2.93 -4.46
C ALA A 104 34.22 -4.33 -5.05
N ALA A 105 33.60 -5.25 -4.30
CA ALA A 105 33.29 -6.60 -4.76
C ALA A 105 32.33 -6.61 -5.96
N VAL A 106 31.26 -5.80 -5.95
CA VAL A 106 30.31 -5.71 -7.07
C VAL A 106 30.95 -5.11 -8.33
N LEU A 107 31.86 -4.15 -8.15
CA LEU A 107 32.60 -3.52 -9.23
C LEU A 107 33.83 -4.31 -9.68
N ASP A 108 34.07 -5.50 -9.11
CA ASP A 108 35.21 -6.37 -9.38
C ASP A 108 36.56 -5.61 -9.29
N THR A 109 36.72 -4.84 -8.20
CA THR A 109 37.90 -4.00 -7.95
C THR A 109 38.30 -4.04 -6.48
N GLN A 110 39.36 -3.30 -6.15
CA GLN A 110 39.77 -3.02 -4.79
C GLN A 110 39.76 -1.51 -4.55
N PHE A 111 39.39 -1.13 -3.33
CA PHE A 111 39.31 0.26 -2.90
C PHE A 111 40.32 0.52 -1.80
N ASP A 112 41.30 1.37 -2.11
CA ASP A 112 42.25 1.88 -1.12
C ASP A 112 41.62 3.08 -0.41
N VAL A 113 41.35 2.96 0.89
CA VAL A 113 40.78 4.06 1.69
C VAL A 113 41.83 5.14 1.90
N ILE A 114 41.55 6.36 1.42
CA ILE A 114 42.43 7.53 1.59
C ILE A 114 42.08 8.29 2.86
N SER A 115 40.79 8.50 3.11
CA SER A 115 40.30 9.20 4.29
C SER A 115 38.87 8.80 4.60
N THR A 116 38.48 9.00 5.86
CA THR A 116 37.13 8.73 6.37
C THR A 116 36.66 9.93 7.19
N PHE A 117 35.38 10.29 7.06
CA PHE A 117 34.76 11.44 7.71
C PHE A 117 33.28 11.17 8.01
N LYS A 118 32.65 12.04 8.82
CA LYS A 118 31.23 11.90 9.16
C LYS A 118 30.34 12.42 8.03
N GLY A 119 29.13 11.88 7.92
CA GLY A 119 28.14 12.35 6.95
C GLY A 119 27.83 13.84 7.10
N THR A 120 27.84 14.38 8.32
CA THR A 120 27.74 15.84 8.57
C THR A 120 28.77 16.67 7.82
N ASP A 121 29.90 16.09 7.42
CA ASP A 121 30.96 16.79 6.71
C ASP A 121 30.70 16.88 5.20
N LEU A 122 29.70 16.15 4.67
CA LEU A 122 29.23 16.25 3.27
C LEU A 122 28.37 17.49 2.99
N GLU A 123 28.03 18.27 4.02
CA GLU A 123 27.17 19.44 3.91
C GLU A 123 27.73 20.47 2.90
N SER A 124 26.83 21.10 2.15
CA SER A 124 27.15 22.11 1.12
C SER A 124 27.96 21.60 -0.08
N GLY A 125 28.15 20.29 -0.22
CA GLY A 125 28.70 19.68 -1.43
C GLY A 125 27.73 19.75 -2.61
N ILE A 126 28.27 19.79 -3.84
CA ILE A 126 27.49 19.83 -5.07
C ILE A 126 28.11 18.88 -6.09
N CYS A 127 27.28 18.02 -6.68
CA CYS A 127 27.66 17.16 -7.80
C CYS A 127 27.13 17.68 -9.13
N SER A 128 27.75 17.24 -10.22
CA SER A 128 27.18 17.34 -11.56
C SER A 128 26.12 16.26 -11.73
N HIS A 129 25.04 16.61 -12.40
CA HIS A 129 24.07 15.61 -12.85
C HIS A 129 24.77 14.62 -13.81
N PRO A 130 24.53 13.31 -13.71
CA PRO A 130 25.31 12.30 -14.43
C PRO A 130 24.97 12.20 -15.92
N THR A 131 23.83 12.73 -16.36
CA THR A 131 23.38 12.68 -17.76
C THR A 131 23.04 14.03 -18.38
N ILE A 132 22.91 15.10 -17.59
CA ILE A 132 22.42 16.41 -18.08
C ILE A 132 23.53 17.45 -17.86
N PRO A 133 24.22 17.90 -18.92
CA PRO A 133 25.31 18.87 -18.80
C PRO A 133 24.85 20.17 -18.12
N GLY A 134 25.67 20.68 -17.19
CA GLY A 134 25.44 21.94 -16.48
C GLY A 134 24.40 21.88 -15.35
N ARG A 135 23.62 20.80 -15.24
CA ARG A 135 22.70 20.60 -14.11
C ARG A 135 23.47 20.15 -12.87
N GLN A 136 23.11 20.72 -11.72
CA GLN A 136 23.76 20.46 -10.44
C GLN A 136 22.84 19.67 -9.50
N SER A 137 23.42 18.79 -8.70
CA SER A 137 22.75 17.99 -7.69
C SER A 137 23.39 18.27 -6.32
N PRO A 138 22.78 19.10 -5.45
CA PRO A 138 23.29 19.35 -4.10
C PRO A 138 23.29 18.08 -3.24
N LEU A 139 24.22 18.02 -2.29
CA LEU A 139 24.24 17.00 -1.25
C LEU A 139 23.34 17.42 -0.09
N LEU A 140 22.39 16.56 0.29
CA LEU A 140 21.41 16.86 1.34
C LEU A 140 21.37 15.78 2.43
N PRO A 141 21.21 16.17 3.70
CA PRO A 141 21.03 15.21 4.78
C PRO A 141 19.63 14.58 4.72
N ALA A 142 19.54 13.25 4.85
CA ALA A 142 18.26 12.55 4.93
C ALA A 142 18.32 11.29 5.80
N ASN A 143 17.27 11.10 6.62
CA ASN A 143 17.20 10.00 7.58
C ASN A 143 16.74 8.66 6.96
N HIS A 144 16.22 8.68 5.74
CA HIS A 144 15.76 7.47 5.04
C HIS A 144 16.92 6.68 4.39
N VAL A 145 18.11 7.29 4.29
CA VAL A 145 19.31 6.63 3.78
C VAL A 145 19.71 5.53 4.78
N THR A 146 19.80 4.28 4.30
CA THR A 146 20.22 3.14 5.13
C THR A 146 21.51 2.51 4.59
N ILE A 147 22.23 1.79 5.45
CA ILE A 147 23.46 1.07 5.09
C ILE A 147 23.19 -0.37 4.61
N SER A 148 21.92 -0.78 4.56
CA SER A 148 21.54 -2.17 4.27
C SER A 148 21.81 -2.56 2.81
N LYS A 149 21.67 -1.62 1.87
CA LYS A 149 21.79 -1.83 0.42
C LYS A 149 22.43 -0.62 -0.27
N GLY A 150 22.94 -0.83 -1.47
CA GLY A 150 23.56 0.22 -2.29
C GLY A 150 24.89 0.72 -1.71
N THR A 151 25.08 2.02 -1.76
CA THR A 151 26.37 2.69 -1.52
C THR A 151 26.36 3.63 -0.30
N GLY A 152 25.20 3.77 0.35
CA GLY A 152 24.95 4.76 1.42
C GLY A 152 24.81 6.21 0.91
N LEU A 153 24.70 6.39 -0.40
CA LEU A 153 24.37 7.65 -1.09
C LEU A 153 23.19 7.38 -2.02
N VAL A 154 22.14 8.19 -1.91
CA VAL A 154 20.86 7.95 -2.60
C VAL A 154 20.56 9.12 -3.52
N HIS A 155 20.35 8.86 -4.82
CA HIS A 155 19.89 9.91 -5.73
C HIS A 155 18.43 10.24 -5.38
N THR A 156 18.06 11.51 -5.43
CA THR A 156 16.71 11.97 -5.06
C THR A 156 15.96 12.49 -6.27
N ALA A 157 14.86 11.83 -6.63
CA ALA A 157 13.94 12.20 -7.69
C ALA A 157 12.55 12.47 -7.09
N PRO A 158 12.24 13.72 -6.66
CA PRO A 158 11.09 14.02 -5.81
C PRO A 158 9.73 13.61 -6.36
N ALA A 159 9.55 13.60 -7.69
CA ALA A 159 8.32 13.17 -8.31
C ALA A 159 8.12 11.64 -8.27
N HIS A 160 9.16 10.86 -7.96
CA HIS A 160 9.18 9.40 -8.13
C HIS A 160 9.50 8.63 -6.84
N GLY A 161 9.56 9.31 -5.69
CA GLY A 161 9.77 8.69 -4.38
C GLY A 161 9.04 9.44 -3.26
N MET A 162 8.40 8.71 -2.35
CA MET A 162 7.68 9.31 -1.20
C MET A 162 8.65 9.98 -0.22
N GLU A 163 9.79 9.33 0.05
CA GLU A 163 10.84 9.83 0.92
C GLU A 163 11.57 11.01 0.25
N ASP A 164 11.84 10.91 -1.05
CA ASP A 164 12.40 11.96 -1.89
C ASP A 164 11.55 13.23 -1.89
N TYR A 165 10.23 13.08 -2.01
CA TYR A 165 9.28 14.18 -1.90
C TYR A 165 9.35 14.87 -0.54
N SER A 166 9.50 14.10 0.54
CA SER A 166 9.65 14.67 1.89
C SER A 166 10.91 15.52 1.97
N VAL A 167 12.06 15.02 1.48
CA VAL A 167 13.31 15.81 1.43
C VAL A 167 13.13 17.06 0.57
N ALA A 168 12.54 16.92 -0.61
CA ALA A 168 12.30 18.03 -1.52
C ALA A 168 11.41 19.13 -0.90
N SER A 169 10.37 18.73 -0.16
CA SER A 169 9.49 19.68 0.52
C SER A 169 10.20 20.45 1.62
N HIS A 170 11.14 19.84 2.35
CA HIS A 170 11.92 20.52 3.39
C HIS A 170 12.97 21.48 2.79
N HIS A 171 13.59 21.08 1.68
CA HIS A 171 14.68 21.83 1.05
C HIS A 171 14.26 22.67 -0.17
N GLN A 172 12.95 22.75 -0.46
CA GLN A 172 12.37 23.50 -1.59
C GLN A 172 12.96 23.11 -2.95
N LEU A 173 13.18 21.81 -3.18
CA LEU A 173 13.66 21.31 -4.46
C LEU A 173 12.54 21.32 -5.52
N PRO A 174 12.88 21.48 -6.82
CA PRO A 174 11.89 21.34 -7.90
C PRO A 174 11.28 19.94 -7.92
N MET A 175 9.99 19.85 -8.27
CA MET A 175 9.22 18.59 -8.25
C MET A 175 8.65 18.23 -9.63
N ASP A 176 9.36 18.57 -10.70
CA ASP A 176 8.92 18.32 -12.06
C ASP A 176 8.75 16.81 -12.31
N CYS A 177 7.54 16.43 -12.76
CA CYS A 177 7.27 15.06 -13.18
C CYS A 177 7.54 14.93 -14.68
N LEU A 178 8.59 14.19 -15.03
CA LEU A 178 9.00 13.97 -16.42
C LEU A 178 8.23 12.81 -17.08
N VAL A 179 7.23 12.24 -16.40
CA VAL A 179 6.51 11.04 -16.83
C VAL A 179 5.01 11.31 -16.85
N ASP A 180 4.36 10.98 -17.97
CA ASP A 180 2.93 11.12 -18.16
C ASP A 180 2.11 9.98 -17.54
N GLU A 181 0.81 9.96 -17.85
CA GLU A 181 -0.15 9.00 -17.33
C GLU A 181 0.02 7.59 -17.93
N ASP A 182 0.54 7.50 -19.15
CA ASP A 182 0.79 6.22 -19.84
C ASP A 182 2.14 5.61 -19.44
N GLY A 183 2.87 6.26 -18.53
CA GLY A 183 4.20 5.82 -18.10
C GLY A 183 5.28 6.09 -19.16
N LEU A 184 5.06 7.09 -20.01
CA LEU A 184 6.02 7.55 -21.01
C LEU A 184 6.70 8.84 -20.53
N PHE A 185 7.94 9.04 -20.95
CA PHE A 185 8.61 10.32 -20.73
C PHE A 185 7.93 11.46 -21.51
N THR A 186 7.74 12.60 -20.86
CA THR A 186 7.20 13.83 -21.47
C THR A 186 8.26 14.53 -22.33
N GLU A 187 7.85 15.55 -23.07
CA GLU A 187 8.77 16.41 -23.83
C GLU A 187 9.84 17.06 -22.94
N ALA A 188 9.49 17.39 -21.70
CA ALA A 188 10.40 18.00 -20.73
C ALA A 188 11.59 17.10 -20.36
N ALA A 189 11.50 15.78 -20.60
CA ALA A 189 12.61 14.84 -20.41
C ALA A 189 13.71 14.98 -21.48
N GLY A 190 13.45 15.72 -22.56
CA GLY A 190 14.36 15.88 -23.70
C GLY A 190 14.09 14.90 -24.84
N SER A 191 14.63 15.22 -26.02
CA SER A 191 14.35 14.50 -27.28
C SER A 191 14.80 13.04 -27.28
N GLU A 192 15.81 12.69 -26.48
CA GLU A 192 16.31 11.31 -26.36
C GLU A 192 15.33 10.41 -25.60
N LEU A 193 14.56 10.97 -24.66
CA LEU A 193 13.66 10.21 -23.79
C LEU A 193 12.19 10.33 -24.16
N GLN A 194 11.77 11.45 -24.73
CA GLN A 194 10.36 11.74 -25.03
C GLN A 194 9.64 10.55 -25.70
N LYS A 195 8.45 10.21 -25.18
CA LYS A 195 7.57 9.10 -25.60
C LYS A 195 8.10 7.68 -25.34
N LYS A 196 9.27 7.52 -24.72
CA LYS A 196 9.77 6.19 -24.33
C LYS A 196 9.17 5.74 -23.01
N ALA A 197 8.78 4.47 -22.94
CA ALA A 197 8.19 3.88 -21.73
C ALA A 197 9.23 3.67 -20.62
N VAL A 198 8.96 4.18 -19.41
CA VAL A 198 9.95 4.20 -18.32
C VAL A 198 10.29 2.83 -17.75
N LEU A 199 9.37 1.85 -17.87
CA LEU A 199 9.59 0.46 -17.45
C LEU A 199 10.13 -0.44 -18.60
N GLY A 200 10.68 0.16 -19.64
CA GLY A 200 11.26 -0.53 -20.80
C GLY A 200 12.31 0.36 -21.47
N GLU A 201 12.05 0.74 -22.73
CA GLU A 201 12.98 1.51 -23.58
C GLU A 201 13.54 2.77 -22.91
N GLY A 202 12.73 3.48 -22.12
CA GLY A 202 13.17 4.67 -21.40
C GLY A 202 14.24 4.38 -20.35
N ASN A 203 14.15 3.24 -19.66
CA ASN A 203 15.17 2.83 -18.69
C ASN A 203 16.49 2.47 -19.39
N GLU A 204 16.41 1.72 -20.50
CA GLU A 204 17.56 1.36 -21.32
C GLU A 204 18.25 2.61 -21.88
N THR A 205 17.47 3.56 -22.39
CA THR A 205 18.01 4.82 -22.93
C THR A 205 18.76 5.62 -21.86
N VAL A 206 18.25 5.69 -20.62
CA VAL A 206 18.98 6.38 -19.54
C VAL A 206 20.30 5.67 -19.20
N ILE A 207 20.34 4.33 -19.26
CA ILE A 207 21.59 3.57 -19.08
C ILE A 207 22.58 3.89 -20.20
N GLU A 208 22.13 3.97 -21.45
CA GLU A 208 22.95 4.37 -22.60
C GLU A 208 23.50 5.80 -22.45
N MET A 209 22.67 6.75 -21.99
CA MET A 209 23.09 8.12 -21.69
C MET A 209 24.19 8.14 -20.62
N LEU A 210 24.06 7.33 -19.56
CA LEU A 210 25.07 7.19 -18.51
C LEU A 210 26.38 6.60 -19.05
N GLN A 211 26.31 5.63 -19.96
CA GLN A 211 27.48 5.07 -20.64
C GLN A 211 28.16 6.08 -21.53
N ALA A 212 27.40 6.82 -22.35
CA ALA A 212 27.91 7.87 -23.23
C ALA A 212 28.62 8.99 -22.44
N ALA A 213 28.08 9.35 -21.27
CA ALA A 213 28.69 10.30 -20.34
C ALA A 213 29.85 9.72 -19.51
N LYS A 214 30.18 8.43 -19.66
CA LYS A 214 31.18 7.68 -18.87
C LYS A 214 30.92 7.69 -17.37
N ASN A 215 29.65 7.85 -16.98
CA ASN A 215 29.19 7.89 -15.60
C ASN A 215 28.57 6.56 -15.13
N LEU A 216 28.37 5.58 -16.01
CA LEU A 216 28.00 4.22 -15.60
C LEU A 216 29.23 3.43 -15.11
N LEU A 217 29.20 2.93 -13.87
CA LEU A 217 30.23 2.02 -13.34
C LEU A 217 29.89 0.56 -13.60
N LYS A 218 28.63 0.17 -13.35
CA LYS A 218 28.16 -1.20 -13.48
C LYS A 218 26.66 -1.21 -13.66
N GLU A 219 26.19 -2.08 -14.54
CA GLU A 219 24.79 -2.50 -14.63
C GLU A 219 24.71 -3.97 -14.20
N GLU A 220 23.68 -4.31 -13.42
CA GLU A 220 23.39 -5.69 -13.03
C GLU A 220 21.89 -5.97 -12.93
N LYS A 221 21.52 -7.25 -13.07
CA LYS A 221 20.16 -7.69 -12.76
C LYS A 221 20.02 -7.86 -11.26
N TYR A 222 19.00 -7.23 -10.68
CA TYR A 222 18.73 -7.28 -9.24
C TYR A 222 17.32 -7.81 -8.98
N VAL A 223 17.24 -8.94 -8.27
CA VAL A 223 15.96 -9.57 -7.89
C VAL A 223 15.52 -9.05 -6.53
N HIS A 224 14.31 -8.51 -6.44
CA HIS A 224 13.77 -7.97 -5.19
C HIS A 224 12.25 -7.88 -5.19
N SER A 225 11.70 -7.54 -4.02
CA SER A 225 10.28 -7.26 -3.81
C SER A 225 9.88 -5.95 -4.48
N TYR A 226 9.00 -6.00 -5.47
CA TYR A 226 8.51 -4.81 -6.19
C TYR A 226 6.98 -4.75 -6.21
N PRO A 227 6.36 -3.56 -6.07
CA PRO A 227 4.90 -3.42 -6.06
C PRO A 227 4.32 -3.60 -7.47
N TYR A 228 3.27 -4.41 -7.54
CA TYR A 228 2.50 -4.72 -8.73
C TYR A 228 1.04 -4.35 -8.49
N GLU A 229 0.34 -3.94 -9.54
CA GLU A 229 -1.10 -3.71 -9.46
C GLU A 229 -1.82 -5.06 -9.31
N TRP A 230 -2.65 -5.18 -8.29
CA TRP A 230 -3.24 -6.45 -7.86
C TRP A 230 -4.12 -7.16 -8.88
N ARG A 231 -4.73 -6.47 -9.86
CA ARG A 231 -5.58 -7.11 -10.90
C ARG A 231 -4.79 -7.48 -12.14
N THR A 232 -4.06 -6.54 -12.74
CA THR A 232 -3.30 -6.78 -13.98
C THR A 232 -1.99 -7.52 -13.74
N LYS A 233 -1.52 -7.59 -12.48
CA LYS A 233 -0.22 -8.20 -12.12
C LYS A 233 0.94 -7.58 -12.92
N LYS A 234 0.85 -6.28 -13.21
CA LYS A 234 1.91 -5.50 -13.86
C LYS A 234 2.59 -4.56 -12.87
N PRO A 235 3.89 -4.26 -13.06
CA PRO A 235 4.62 -3.36 -12.18
C PRO A 235 4.02 -1.95 -12.17
N VAL A 236 4.03 -1.31 -10.99
CA VAL A 236 3.60 0.09 -10.84
C VAL A 236 4.81 1.02 -10.83
N ILE A 237 4.56 2.31 -11.07
CA ILE A 237 5.56 3.37 -10.87
C ILE A 237 5.09 4.31 -9.77
N ILE A 238 6.02 5.05 -9.17
CA ILE A 238 5.66 6.22 -8.38
C ILE A 238 5.81 7.44 -9.28
N ARG A 239 4.76 8.26 -9.36
CA ARG A 239 4.81 9.56 -10.06
C ARG A 239 4.03 10.61 -9.30
N ALA A 240 4.47 11.86 -9.39
CA ALA A 240 3.72 12.99 -8.86
C ALA A 240 2.48 13.20 -9.73
N SER A 241 1.32 13.26 -9.09
CA SER A 241 0.04 13.46 -9.76
C SER A 241 -0.84 14.39 -8.94
N LYS A 242 -1.64 15.23 -9.62
CA LYS A 242 -2.62 16.10 -8.97
C LYS A 242 -3.80 15.25 -8.52
N GLN A 243 -3.90 15.02 -7.21
CA GLN A 243 -4.91 14.09 -6.67
C GLN A 243 -5.63 14.69 -5.45
N TRP A 244 -6.75 14.08 -5.07
CA TRP A 244 -7.47 14.36 -3.85
C TRP A 244 -6.95 13.48 -2.72
N PHE A 245 -6.59 14.13 -1.61
CA PHE A 245 -6.05 13.46 -0.45
C PHE A 245 -6.85 13.83 0.80
N ILE A 246 -7.04 12.85 1.68
CA ILE A 246 -7.34 13.10 3.08
C ILE A 246 -6.01 13.22 3.82
N ASN A 247 -5.83 14.33 4.53
CA ASN A 247 -4.70 14.50 5.44
C ASN A 247 -4.93 13.68 6.72
N THR A 248 -4.36 12.49 6.77
CA THR A 248 -4.52 11.56 7.90
C THR A 248 -3.69 12.00 9.11
N GLN A 249 -2.65 12.82 8.93
CA GLN A 249 -1.88 13.39 10.04
C GLN A 249 -2.77 14.16 11.02
N ASN A 250 -3.76 14.91 10.51
CA ASN A 250 -4.70 15.67 11.35
C ASN A 250 -5.69 14.79 12.13
N LEU A 251 -5.85 13.53 11.73
CA LEU A 251 -6.73 12.55 12.36
C LEU A 251 -5.98 11.56 13.24
N LYS A 252 -4.66 11.46 13.08
CA LYS A 252 -3.78 10.41 13.63
C LYS A 252 -3.98 10.24 15.13
N THR A 253 -3.78 11.30 15.91
CA THR A 253 -3.87 11.24 17.38
C THR A 253 -5.24 10.76 17.85
N ALA A 254 -6.32 11.35 17.31
CA ALA A 254 -7.68 10.96 17.67
C ALA A 254 -8.02 9.52 17.26
N ALA A 255 -7.53 9.06 16.09
CA ALA A 255 -7.70 7.70 15.63
C ALA A 255 -6.94 6.71 16.53
N GLN A 256 -5.70 7.01 16.91
CA GLN A 256 -4.90 6.18 17.83
C GLN A 256 -5.57 6.06 19.21
N GLU A 257 -6.06 7.18 19.77
CA GLU A 257 -6.77 7.18 21.05
C GLU A 257 -8.08 6.40 21.00
N ALA A 258 -8.84 6.51 19.91
CA ALA A 258 -10.07 5.76 19.74
C ALA A 258 -9.79 4.26 19.55
N LEU A 259 -8.78 3.90 18.76
CA LEU A 259 -8.39 2.51 18.49
C LEU A 259 -7.91 1.81 19.75
N LYS A 260 -7.18 2.48 20.65
CA LYS A 260 -6.76 1.92 21.96
C LYS A 260 -7.93 1.52 22.86
N LYS A 261 -9.15 2.03 22.60
CA LYS A 261 -10.37 1.69 23.35
C LYS A 261 -11.16 0.54 22.71
N VAL A 262 -10.75 0.08 21.54
CA VAL A 262 -11.37 -1.04 20.81
C VAL A 262 -10.77 -2.35 21.30
N LYS A 263 -11.61 -3.35 21.58
CA LYS A 263 -11.14 -4.70 21.88
C LYS A 263 -10.73 -5.39 20.59
N THR A 264 -9.48 -5.79 20.43
CA THR A 264 -9.00 -6.47 19.21
C THR A 264 -8.54 -7.88 19.52
N VAL A 265 -9.02 -8.86 18.75
CA VAL A 265 -8.69 -10.28 18.89
C VAL A 265 -8.16 -10.82 17.56
N PRO A 266 -6.88 -11.26 17.46
CA PRO A 266 -5.85 -11.19 18.51
C PRO A 266 -5.35 -9.75 18.74
N ALA A 267 -4.79 -9.49 19.92
CA ALA A 267 -4.31 -8.15 20.30
C ALA A 267 -3.23 -7.58 19.35
N SER A 268 -2.49 -8.46 18.65
CA SER A 268 -1.48 -8.06 17.65
C SER A 268 -2.06 -7.27 16.47
N GLY A 269 -3.36 -7.46 16.14
CA GLY A 269 -4.04 -6.67 15.11
C GLY A 269 -4.05 -5.18 15.42
N MET A 270 -4.22 -4.81 16.70
CA MET A 270 -4.20 -3.40 17.13
C MET A 270 -2.84 -2.76 16.87
N ASN A 271 -1.75 -3.45 17.22
CA ASN A 271 -0.39 -2.92 17.03
C ASN A 271 -0.10 -2.66 15.55
N ARG A 272 -0.50 -3.58 14.66
CA ARG A 272 -0.35 -3.40 13.20
C ARG A 272 -1.11 -2.18 12.69
N MET A 273 -2.36 -1.98 13.13
CA MET A 273 -3.13 -0.79 12.75
C MET A 273 -2.50 0.51 13.27
N LEU A 274 -1.94 0.51 14.49
CA LEU A 274 -1.23 1.66 15.05
C LEU A 274 0.04 1.99 14.25
N GLU A 275 0.83 0.97 13.87
CA GLU A 275 2.01 1.14 13.01
C GLU A 275 1.64 1.72 11.64
N MET A 276 0.55 1.24 11.03
CA MET A 276 0.03 1.75 9.77
C MET A 276 -0.45 3.21 9.90
N LEU A 277 -1.13 3.57 10.99
CA LEU A 277 -1.53 4.96 11.28
C LEU A 277 -0.32 5.88 11.41
N GLU A 278 0.79 5.40 11.99
CA GLU A 278 1.97 6.23 12.23
C GLU A 278 2.68 6.60 10.92
N ARG A 279 2.82 5.64 9.99
CA ARG A 279 3.54 5.82 8.73
C ARG A 279 2.75 6.62 7.69
N ARG A 280 1.41 6.57 7.73
CA ARG A 280 0.56 7.14 6.69
C ARG A 280 0.22 8.61 6.96
N THR A 281 0.78 9.52 6.16
CA THR A 281 0.52 10.97 6.27
C THR A 281 -0.67 11.42 5.41
N TYR A 282 -0.88 10.78 4.25
CA TYR A 282 -1.96 11.12 3.32
C TYR A 282 -2.65 9.85 2.81
N TRP A 283 -3.96 9.95 2.57
CA TRP A 283 -4.73 8.94 1.85
C TRP A 283 -5.23 9.53 0.55
N CYS A 284 -4.69 9.05 -0.59
CA CYS A 284 -5.20 9.38 -1.92
C CYS A 284 -6.58 8.75 -2.14
N ILE A 285 -7.61 9.58 -2.25
CA ILE A 285 -9.02 9.16 -2.37
C ILE A 285 -9.57 9.30 -3.79
N SER A 286 -8.83 9.91 -4.73
CA SER A 286 -9.26 10.00 -6.13
C SER A 286 -8.75 8.83 -6.95
N ARG A 287 -9.55 8.42 -7.93
CA ARG A 287 -9.24 7.41 -8.94
C ARG A 287 -9.71 7.91 -10.30
N GLN A 288 -8.85 7.74 -11.31
CA GLN A 288 -9.16 8.06 -12.71
C GLN A 288 -9.85 6.84 -13.34
N ARG A 289 -11.10 6.60 -12.96
CA ARG A 289 -11.89 5.43 -13.37
C ARG A 289 -13.30 5.85 -13.75
N CYS A 290 -13.95 5.05 -14.58
CA CYS A 290 -15.32 5.29 -15.03
C CYS A 290 -16.40 4.71 -14.09
N TRP A 291 -16.07 3.71 -13.27
CA TRP A 291 -17.01 3.07 -12.35
C TRP A 291 -16.62 3.32 -10.89
N GLY A 292 -17.46 4.07 -10.18
CA GLY A 292 -17.28 4.43 -8.78
C GLY A 292 -18.12 5.65 -8.40
N VAL A 293 -18.15 5.98 -7.10
CA VAL A 293 -18.85 7.18 -6.63
C VAL A 293 -18.06 8.43 -7.04
N PRO A 294 -18.63 9.39 -7.78
CA PRO A 294 -17.91 10.57 -8.24
C PRO A 294 -17.49 11.47 -7.07
N ILE A 295 -16.32 12.10 -7.18
CA ILE A 295 -15.93 13.18 -6.26
C ILE A 295 -16.67 14.46 -6.70
N PRO A 296 -17.57 15.03 -5.88
CA PRO A 296 -18.49 16.11 -6.29
C PRO A 296 -17.79 17.48 -6.30
N VAL A 297 -16.79 17.63 -7.17
CA VAL A 297 -15.98 18.83 -7.35
C VAL A 297 -16.12 19.34 -8.78
N PHE A 298 -16.25 20.65 -8.92
CA PHE A 298 -16.22 21.35 -10.21
C PHE A 298 -14.88 22.05 -10.39
N TYR A 299 -14.48 22.35 -11.62
CA TYR A 299 -13.24 23.06 -11.92
C TYR A 299 -13.50 24.23 -12.85
N HIS A 300 -12.85 25.36 -12.57
CA HIS A 300 -12.84 26.49 -13.49
C HIS A 300 -11.98 26.15 -14.73
N LYS A 301 -12.52 26.33 -15.94
CA LYS A 301 -11.90 25.89 -17.20
C LYS A 301 -10.51 26.50 -17.46
N SER A 302 -10.31 27.78 -17.15
CA SER A 302 -9.05 28.47 -17.45
C SER A 302 -8.00 28.37 -16.36
N THR A 303 -8.40 28.26 -15.09
CA THR A 303 -7.47 28.28 -13.95
C THR A 303 -7.25 26.89 -13.36
N GLY A 304 -8.16 25.94 -13.60
CA GLY A 304 -8.14 24.62 -12.98
C GLY A 304 -8.38 24.62 -11.48
N GLU A 305 -8.86 25.75 -10.92
CA GLU A 305 -9.19 25.87 -9.50
C GLU A 305 -10.47 25.07 -9.17
N PRO A 306 -10.46 24.28 -8.08
CA PRO A 306 -11.61 23.49 -7.67
C PRO A 306 -12.68 24.35 -6.97
N LEU A 307 -13.94 24.12 -7.34
CA LEU A 307 -15.13 24.61 -6.63
C LEU A 307 -15.79 23.42 -5.93
N ILE A 308 -15.75 23.46 -4.60
CA ILE A 308 -16.49 22.59 -3.71
C ILE A 308 -16.90 23.39 -2.48
N ASN A 309 -18.19 23.44 -2.19
CA ASN A 309 -18.72 24.11 -1.02
C ASN A 309 -20.02 23.47 -0.56
N LYS A 310 -20.52 23.90 0.60
CA LYS A 310 -21.74 23.34 1.21
C LYS A 310 -22.92 23.30 0.24
N LYS A 311 -23.14 24.37 -0.53
CA LYS A 311 -24.29 24.45 -1.45
C LYS A 311 -24.13 23.53 -2.65
N SER A 312 -22.94 23.46 -3.24
CA SER A 312 -22.68 22.53 -4.35
C SER A 312 -22.87 21.09 -3.87
N THR A 313 -22.32 20.75 -2.71
CA THR A 313 -22.42 19.40 -2.14
C THR A 313 -23.87 19.03 -1.76
N GLU A 314 -24.61 19.93 -1.09
CA GLU A 314 -26.03 19.69 -0.75
C GLU A 314 -26.90 19.46 -1.98
N ASN A 315 -26.64 20.17 -3.08
CA ASN A 315 -27.35 19.95 -4.33
C ASN A 315 -27.05 18.57 -4.92
N ILE A 316 -25.77 18.18 -4.96
CA ILE A 316 -25.39 16.85 -5.45
C ILE A 316 -25.97 15.73 -4.59
N ILE A 317 -25.98 15.88 -3.26
CA ILE A 317 -26.62 14.91 -2.36
C ILE A 317 -28.09 14.68 -2.77
N LYS A 318 -28.87 15.75 -2.95
CA LYS A 318 -30.28 15.65 -3.38
C LYS A 318 -30.44 14.95 -4.73
N LEU A 319 -29.57 15.25 -5.70
CA LEU A 319 -29.63 14.62 -7.02
C LEU A 319 -29.28 13.13 -6.95
N VAL A 320 -28.30 12.76 -6.13
CA VAL A 320 -27.92 11.36 -5.91
C VAL A 320 -29.04 10.58 -5.20
N GLU A 321 -29.73 11.19 -4.23
CA GLU A 321 -30.91 10.57 -3.58
C GLU A 321 -32.07 10.32 -4.55
N GLN A 322 -32.23 11.18 -5.57
CA GLN A 322 -33.33 11.09 -6.53
C GLN A 322 -33.01 10.19 -7.74
N HIS A 323 -31.76 10.19 -8.19
CA HIS A 323 -31.38 9.62 -9.49
C HIS A 323 -30.22 8.62 -9.39
N GLY A 324 -29.66 8.39 -8.20
CA GLY A 324 -28.44 7.61 -8.00
C GLY A 324 -27.17 8.38 -8.38
N SER A 325 -26.01 7.75 -8.18
CA SER A 325 -24.69 8.36 -8.44
C SER A 325 -24.47 8.75 -9.90
N ASP A 326 -25.13 8.05 -10.84
CA ASP A 326 -25.02 8.31 -12.29
C ASP A 326 -25.57 9.67 -12.71
N ALA A 327 -26.33 10.33 -11.82
CA ALA A 327 -26.76 11.71 -11.98
C ALA A 327 -25.59 12.65 -12.31
N TRP A 328 -24.42 12.42 -11.70
CA TRP A 328 -23.22 13.23 -11.93
C TRP A 328 -22.76 13.23 -13.40
N TRP A 329 -22.93 12.10 -14.08
CA TRP A 329 -22.48 11.92 -15.47
C TRP A 329 -23.54 12.30 -16.49
N THR A 330 -24.81 12.06 -16.15
CA THR A 330 -25.94 12.16 -17.08
C THR A 330 -26.64 13.51 -17.04
N LEU A 331 -26.69 14.18 -15.88
CA LEU A 331 -27.36 15.47 -15.73
C LEU A 331 -26.51 16.62 -16.31
N PRO A 332 -27.18 17.70 -16.78
CA PRO A 332 -26.50 18.88 -17.28
C PRO A 332 -25.89 19.73 -16.15
N MET A 333 -24.85 20.52 -16.48
CA MET A 333 -24.09 21.32 -15.50
C MET A 333 -24.98 22.30 -14.72
N GLU A 334 -26.04 22.83 -15.33
CA GLU A 334 -26.97 23.77 -14.70
C GLU A 334 -27.80 23.13 -13.58
N GLN A 335 -28.01 21.81 -13.64
CA GLN A 335 -28.64 21.06 -12.55
C GLN A 335 -27.63 20.67 -11.50
N LEU A 336 -26.41 20.29 -11.89
CA LEU A 336 -25.36 19.85 -10.97
C LEU A 336 -24.80 21.00 -10.11
N LEU A 337 -24.59 22.17 -10.72
CA LEU A 337 -23.99 23.35 -10.10
C LEU A 337 -25.00 24.50 -10.08
N PRO A 338 -25.78 24.64 -8.98
CA PRO A 338 -26.78 25.70 -8.88
C PRO A 338 -26.10 27.07 -8.75
N LYS A 339 -26.73 28.14 -9.27
CA LYS A 339 -26.15 29.50 -9.28
C LYS A 339 -25.76 29.98 -7.88
N GLU A 340 -26.49 29.55 -6.86
CA GLU A 340 -26.26 29.89 -5.47
C GLU A 340 -24.93 29.35 -4.93
N ALA A 341 -24.41 28.27 -5.54
CA ALA A 341 -23.14 27.65 -5.18
C ALA A 341 -21.92 28.33 -5.82
N LEU A 342 -22.12 29.23 -6.77
CA LEU A 342 -21.05 30.06 -7.31
C LEU A 342 -20.68 31.13 -6.27
N ALA A 343 -19.38 31.26 -5.96
CA ALA A 343 -18.91 32.36 -5.13
C ALA A 343 -19.26 33.70 -5.80
N LYS A 344 -19.63 34.73 -5.01
CA LYS A 344 -20.22 35.97 -5.52
C LYS A 344 -19.47 36.60 -6.70
N ALA A 345 -20.27 36.98 -7.71
CA ALA A 345 -20.12 38.08 -8.67
C ALA A 345 -18.96 38.05 -9.67
N ALA A 346 -18.83 36.99 -10.48
CA ALA A 346 -18.22 37.10 -11.82
C ALA A 346 -18.44 35.85 -12.69
N ASN A 347 -18.61 34.67 -12.09
CA ASN A 347 -18.42 33.44 -12.85
C ASN A 347 -19.74 32.89 -13.39
N ASP A 348 -19.74 32.54 -14.67
CA ASP A 348 -20.84 31.83 -15.33
C ASP A 348 -20.67 30.30 -15.09
N ILE A 349 -21.78 29.56 -15.00
CA ILE A 349 -21.76 28.09 -14.98
C ILE A 349 -20.97 27.54 -16.18
N GLN A 350 -21.03 28.23 -17.32
CA GLN A 350 -20.28 27.87 -18.53
C GLN A 350 -18.76 27.93 -18.38
N GLU A 351 -18.23 28.58 -17.35
CA GLU A 351 -16.79 28.61 -17.05
C GLU A 351 -16.34 27.38 -16.24
N TYR A 352 -17.28 26.53 -15.82
CA TYR A 352 -16.98 25.36 -15.02
C TYR A 352 -17.16 24.05 -15.81
N VAL A 353 -16.42 23.03 -15.37
CA VAL A 353 -16.59 21.64 -15.79
C VAL A 353 -16.67 20.73 -14.57
N ARG A 354 -17.42 19.63 -14.68
CA ARG A 354 -17.45 18.59 -13.66
C ARG A 354 -16.12 17.83 -13.58
N GLY A 355 -15.70 17.49 -12.38
CA GLY A 355 -14.59 16.58 -12.14
C GLY A 355 -14.85 15.18 -12.71
N GLN A 356 -13.77 14.52 -13.08
CA GLN A 356 -13.77 13.18 -13.69
C GLN A 356 -13.31 12.08 -12.71
N ASP A 357 -12.83 12.46 -11.53
CA ASP A 357 -12.34 11.51 -10.53
C ASP A 357 -13.51 10.85 -9.79
N VAL A 358 -13.39 9.55 -9.54
CA VAL A 358 -14.23 8.81 -8.60
C VAL A 358 -13.48 8.55 -7.30
N LEU A 359 -14.20 8.23 -6.24
CA LEU A 359 -13.67 7.87 -4.94
C LEU A 359 -12.98 6.51 -4.99
N ASP A 360 -11.97 6.38 -4.13
CA ASP A 360 -11.37 5.11 -3.74
C ASP A 360 -12.44 4.17 -3.17
N ILE A 361 -12.43 2.90 -3.59
CA ILE A 361 -13.34 1.86 -3.08
C ILE A 361 -13.23 1.65 -1.56
N TRP A 362 -12.08 1.98 -0.97
CA TRP A 362 -11.90 1.95 0.49
C TRP A 362 -12.66 3.07 1.18
N PHE A 363 -12.95 4.17 0.47
CA PHE A 363 -13.83 5.22 0.97
C PHE A 363 -15.27 4.74 1.01
N ASP A 364 -15.74 4.12 -0.08
CA ASP A 364 -17.09 3.55 -0.17
C ASP A 364 -17.34 2.53 0.94
N SER A 365 -16.52 1.48 1.01
CA SER A 365 -16.60 0.48 2.08
C SER A 365 -16.39 1.09 3.47
N GLY A 366 -15.46 2.05 3.61
CA GLY A 366 -15.20 2.75 4.87
C GLY A 366 -16.34 3.65 5.36
N THR A 367 -17.33 3.93 4.52
CA THR A 367 -18.58 4.62 4.88
C THR A 367 -19.75 3.67 5.18
N SER A 368 -19.55 2.35 5.11
CA SER A 368 -20.65 1.38 5.27
C SER A 368 -21.40 1.51 6.59
N TRP A 369 -20.70 1.85 7.68
CA TRP A 369 -21.33 2.09 8.98
C TRP A 369 -22.32 3.26 8.96
N ALA A 370 -22.18 4.22 8.05
CA ALA A 370 -23.10 5.37 7.97
C ALA A 370 -24.48 4.92 7.48
N HIS A 371 -24.50 3.94 6.58
CA HIS A 371 -25.73 3.35 6.07
C HIS A 371 -26.28 2.29 7.03
N VAL A 372 -25.43 1.38 7.53
CA VAL A 372 -25.87 0.25 8.37
C VAL A 372 -26.31 0.69 9.77
N LEU A 373 -25.62 1.65 10.39
CA LEU A 373 -25.95 2.13 11.74
C LEU A 373 -26.86 3.37 11.73
N GLU A 374 -27.11 3.94 10.55
CA GLU A 374 -27.76 5.24 10.37
C GLU A 374 -27.12 6.34 11.23
N ASP A 375 -27.80 7.49 11.41
CA ASP A 375 -27.37 8.58 12.30
C ASP A 375 -27.86 8.39 13.75
N THR A 376 -27.99 7.14 14.19
CA THR A 376 -28.31 6.78 15.59
C THR A 376 -27.22 7.21 16.58
N GLY A 377 -26.00 7.45 16.10
CA GLY A 377 -24.84 7.67 16.95
C GLY A 377 -24.32 6.39 17.62
N GLU A 378 -24.77 5.21 17.20
CA GLU A 378 -24.25 3.94 17.69
C GLU A 378 -22.91 3.56 17.07
N ARG A 379 -22.34 2.46 17.58
CA ARG A 379 -21.17 1.75 17.05
C ARG A 379 -21.54 0.28 16.90
N ALA A 380 -21.00 -0.39 15.89
CA ALA A 380 -21.13 -1.83 15.78
C ALA A 380 -20.45 -2.52 16.97
N ASP A 381 -21.04 -3.58 17.51
CA ASP A 381 -20.41 -4.34 18.60
C ASP A 381 -19.18 -5.11 18.11
N VAL A 382 -19.26 -5.65 16.89
CA VAL A 382 -18.21 -6.46 16.28
C VAL A 382 -18.06 -6.11 14.80
N TYR A 383 -16.81 -5.95 14.37
CA TYR A 383 -16.35 -6.08 13.00
C TYR A 383 -15.46 -7.34 12.92
N LEU A 384 -15.69 -8.21 11.93
CA LEU A 384 -14.99 -9.48 11.77
C LEU A 384 -14.58 -9.67 10.32
N GLU A 385 -13.27 -9.70 10.05
CA GLU A 385 -12.72 -9.92 8.70
C GLU A 385 -11.28 -10.47 8.77
N GLY A 386 -10.73 -10.79 7.60
CA GLY A 386 -9.35 -11.26 7.44
C GLY A 386 -8.28 -10.23 7.82
N LYS A 387 -7.08 -10.71 8.13
CA LYS A 387 -5.93 -9.87 8.51
C LYS A 387 -5.51 -8.82 7.48
N ASP A 388 -5.88 -8.99 6.22
CA ASP A 388 -5.71 -7.99 5.15
C ASP A 388 -6.55 -6.73 5.37
N GLN A 389 -7.67 -6.83 6.09
CA GLN A 389 -8.55 -5.68 6.36
C GLN A 389 -8.01 -4.70 7.42
N LEU A 390 -6.90 -5.05 8.10
CA LEU A 390 -6.20 -4.15 9.02
C LEU A 390 -5.76 -2.85 8.34
N GLY A 391 -5.31 -2.92 7.09
CA GLY A 391 -4.95 -1.75 6.27
C GLY A 391 -6.06 -1.28 5.32
N GLY A 392 -7.10 -2.11 5.15
CA GLY A 392 -8.26 -1.87 4.28
C GLY A 392 -9.46 -1.35 5.07
N TRP A 393 -10.52 -2.16 5.12
CA TRP A 393 -11.85 -1.73 5.62
C TRP A 393 -11.87 -1.27 7.08
N PHE A 394 -11.10 -1.90 7.98
CA PHE A 394 -11.05 -1.48 9.37
C PHE A 394 -10.45 -0.07 9.49
N GLN A 395 -9.34 0.16 8.80
CA GLN A 395 -8.62 1.42 8.82
C GLN A 395 -9.41 2.55 8.17
N SER A 396 -10.00 2.31 6.99
CA SER A 396 -10.80 3.33 6.29
C SER A 396 -12.03 3.70 7.10
N SER A 397 -12.73 2.70 7.66
CA SER A 397 -13.87 2.91 8.57
C SER A 397 -13.49 3.76 9.78
N LEU A 398 -12.37 3.45 10.44
CA LEU A 398 -11.87 4.22 11.57
C LEU A 398 -11.60 5.68 11.19
N LEU A 399 -10.83 5.92 10.14
CA LEU A 399 -10.41 7.27 9.74
C LEU A 399 -11.62 8.15 9.38
N ILE A 400 -12.57 7.63 8.62
CA ILE A 400 -13.77 8.38 8.21
C ILE A 400 -14.68 8.63 9.42
N SER A 401 -14.89 7.64 10.29
CA SER A 401 -15.70 7.81 11.50
C SER A 401 -15.06 8.80 12.49
N ILE A 402 -13.72 8.84 12.58
CA ILE A 402 -13.03 9.86 13.40
C ILE A 402 -13.18 11.25 12.77
N ALA A 403 -13.08 11.37 11.46
CA ALA A 403 -13.28 12.63 10.76
C ALA A 403 -14.68 13.20 11.00
N THR A 404 -15.71 12.37 10.86
CA THR A 404 -17.13 12.77 10.83
C THR A 404 -17.86 12.65 12.16
N ARG A 405 -17.57 11.61 12.95
CA ARG A 405 -18.28 11.25 14.20
C ARG A 405 -17.41 11.31 15.47
N LYS A 406 -16.11 11.57 15.34
CA LYS A 406 -15.13 11.66 16.45
C LYS A 406 -15.06 10.41 17.33
N LYS A 407 -15.35 9.23 16.75
CA LYS A 407 -15.30 7.94 17.45
C LYS A 407 -14.97 6.79 16.50
N ALA A 408 -14.50 5.66 17.05
CA ALA A 408 -14.39 4.42 16.28
C ALA A 408 -15.79 3.88 15.91
N PRO A 409 -15.98 3.28 14.72
CA PRO A 409 -17.28 2.78 14.29
C PRO A 409 -17.61 1.39 14.88
N TYR A 410 -16.66 0.75 15.57
CA TYR A 410 -16.78 -0.58 16.16
C TYR A 410 -16.29 -0.62 17.61
N ARG A 411 -16.85 -1.51 18.44
CA ARG A 411 -16.40 -1.80 19.82
C ARG A 411 -15.35 -2.92 19.86
N THR A 412 -15.50 -3.93 19.00
CA THR A 412 -14.62 -5.09 18.92
C THR A 412 -14.19 -5.37 17.48
N LEU A 413 -12.92 -5.70 17.28
CA LEU A 413 -12.37 -6.26 16.05
C LEU A 413 -12.01 -7.73 16.26
N ILE A 414 -12.52 -8.62 15.39
CA ILE A 414 -12.11 -10.01 15.29
C ILE A 414 -11.37 -10.18 13.97
N VAL A 415 -10.11 -10.61 14.04
CA VAL A 415 -9.21 -10.68 12.89
C VAL A 415 -8.81 -12.12 12.68
N HIS A 416 -9.26 -12.72 11.57
CA HIS A 416 -8.90 -14.09 11.22
C HIS A 416 -7.74 -14.15 10.22
N GLY A 417 -7.05 -15.29 10.16
CA GLY A 417 -6.04 -15.59 9.16
C GLY A 417 -6.65 -15.95 7.80
N PHE A 418 -5.79 -16.30 6.85
CA PHE A 418 -6.24 -16.76 5.53
C PHE A 418 -6.50 -18.26 5.54
N THR A 419 -7.50 -18.69 4.77
CA THR A 419 -7.64 -20.09 4.38
C THR A 419 -6.56 -20.44 3.35
N VAL A 420 -5.86 -21.54 3.57
CA VAL A 420 -4.81 -22.07 2.70
C VAL A 420 -5.12 -23.52 2.33
N GLY A 421 -4.52 -24.02 1.25
CA GLY A 421 -4.66 -25.42 0.86
C GLY A 421 -4.10 -26.38 1.92
N GLU A 422 -4.34 -27.66 1.73
CA GLU A 422 -4.00 -28.72 2.67
C GLU A 422 -2.50 -28.79 3.01
N LYS A 423 -1.62 -28.36 2.08
CA LYS A 423 -0.16 -28.32 2.30
C LYS A 423 0.33 -26.93 2.75
N GLY A 424 -0.59 -26.01 3.09
CA GLY A 424 -0.30 -24.65 3.51
C GLY A 424 -0.04 -23.67 2.37
N GLU A 425 -0.31 -24.06 1.13
CA GLU A 425 -0.12 -23.24 -0.05
C GLU A 425 -1.23 -22.20 -0.23
N LYS A 426 -0.89 -21.03 -0.79
CA LYS A 426 -1.88 -20.00 -1.15
C LYS A 426 -2.79 -20.55 -2.25
N MET A 427 -4.11 -20.41 -2.06
CA MET A 427 -5.09 -20.79 -3.08
C MET A 427 -5.21 -19.72 -4.16
N SER A 428 -5.31 -20.16 -5.41
CA SER A 428 -5.41 -19.29 -6.58
C SER A 428 -6.20 -19.97 -7.70
N LYS A 429 -7.15 -19.22 -8.29
CA LYS A 429 -7.94 -19.71 -9.44
C LYS A 429 -7.06 -20.05 -10.64
N SER A 430 -5.95 -19.35 -10.86
CA SER A 430 -5.05 -19.63 -11.98
C SER A 430 -4.18 -20.87 -11.77
N VAL A 431 -3.90 -21.22 -10.51
CA VAL A 431 -3.19 -22.46 -10.14
C VAL A 431 -4.14 -23.66 -10.12
N GLY A 432 -5.44 -23.41 -9.96
CA GLY A 432 -6.46 -24.46 -9.95
C GLY A 432 -6.54 -25.24 -8.63
N ASN A 433 -5.96 -24.71 -7.55
CA ASN A 433 -5.93 -25.34 -6.22
C ASN A 433 -6.96 -24.73 -5.25
N VAL A 434 -8.03 -24.10 -5.77
CA VAL A 434 -9.07 -23.49 -4.94
C VAL A 434 -10.03 -24.58 -4.46
N VAL A 435 -10.28 -24.62 -3.15
CA VAL A 435 -11.39 -25.37 -2.59
C VAL A 435 -12.64 -24.50 -2.64
N ASP A 436 -13.58 -24.88 -3.51
CA ASP A 436 -14.85 -24.16 -3.67
C ASP A 436 -15.85 -24.57 -2.58
N PRO A 437 -16.39 -23.62 -1.78
CA PRO A 437 -17.39 -23.94 -0.77
C PRO A 437 -18.63 -24.67 -1.33
N ASP A 438 -19.06 -24.35 -2.54
CA ASP A 438 -20.23 -25.00 -3.14
C ASP A 438 -19.94 -26.47 -3.48
N VAL A 439 -18.72 -26.77 -3.90
CA VAL A 439 -18.26 -28.15 -4.13
C VAL A 439 -18.14 -28.92 -2.81
N VAL A 440 -17.65 -28.28 -1.73
CA VAL A 440 -17.62 -28.93 -0.41
C VAL A 440 -19.02 -29.27 0.08
N ILE A 441 -19.98 -28.36 -0.11
CA ILE A 441 -21.36 -28.55 0.36
C ILE A 441 -22.10 -29.59 -0.47
N ASN A 442 -22.06 -29.46 -1.80
CA ASN A 442 -22.92 -30.21 -2.72
C ASN A 442 -22.23 -31.39 -3.41
N GLY A 443 -20.91 -31.52 -3.26
CA GLY A 443 -20.10 -32.46 -4.01
C GLY A 443 -19.65 -31.87 -5.35
N GLY A 444 -18.58 -32.45 -5.89
CA GLY A 444 -18.04 -32.09 -7.20
C GLY A 444 -18.65 -32.92 -8.32
N SER A 445 -18.03 -32.84 -9.50
CA SER A 445 -18.48 -33.67 -10.64
C SER A 445 -18.19 -35.17 -10.45
N ASP A 446 -17.17 -35.51 -9.64
CA ASP A 446 -16.85 -36.86 -9.23
C ASP A 446 -16.97 -36.98 -7.70
N HIS A 447 -18.06 -37.57 -7.22
CA HIS A 447 -18.32 -37.75 -5.80
C HIS A 447 -17.38 -38.73 -5.10
N SER A 448 -16.59 -39.51 -5.85
CA SER A 448 -15.58 -40.38 -5.23
C SER A 448 -14.37 -39.60 -4.73
N THR A 449 -14.05 -38.47 -5.36
CA THR A 449 -12.95 -37.58 -4.97
C THR A 449 -13.44 -36.33 -4.25
N GLU A 450 -14.64 -35.86 -4.58
CA GLU A 450 -15.27 -34.64 -4.04
C GLU A 450 -16.68 -34.97 -3.50
N PRO A 451 -16.78 -35.70 -2.37
CA PRO A 451 -18.07 -36.07 -1.84
C PRO A 451 -18.83 -34.85 -1.30
N PRO A 452 -20.18 -34.90 -1.27
CA PRO A 452 -20.98 -33.86 -0.63
C PRO A 452 -20.81 -33.92 0.88
N TYR A 453 -19.90 -33.12 1.43
CA TYR A 453 -19.68 -33.05 2.87
C TYR A 453 -20.85 -32.38 3.61
N GLY A 454 -21.57 -31.48 2.93
CA GLY A 454 -22.68 -30.71 3.49
C GLY A 454 -22.23 -29.48 4.29
N ALA A 455 -23.17 -28.55 4.46
CA ALA A 455 -22.90 -27.25 5.11
C ALA A 455 -22.46 -27.39 6.57
N ASP A 456 -23.02 -28.35 7.33
CA ASP A 456 -22.66 -28.52 8.74
C ASP A 456 -21.24 -29.01 8.93
N THR A 457 -20.73 -29.86 8.02
CA THR A 457 -19.31 -30.27 8.03
C THR A 457 -18.40 -29.06 7.82
N LEU A 458 -18.73 -28.19 6.86
CA LEU A 458 -17.95 -26.97 6.63
C LEU A 458 -18.01 -26.02 7.83
N ARG A 459 -19.18 -25.85 8.46
CA ARG A 459 -19.34 -25.04 9.67
C ARG A 459 -18.58 -25.62 10.86
N TRP A 460 -18.56 -26.93 11.02
CA TRP A 460 -17.82 -27.62 12.08
C TRP A 460 -16.32 -27.42 11.92
N TRP A 461 -15.79 -27.59 10.69
CA TRP A 461 -14.40 -27.29 10.38
C TRP A 461 -14.01 -25.86 10.75
N VAL A 462 -14.85 -24.87 10.43
CA VAL A 462 -14.60 -23.47 10.85
C VAL A 462 -14.60 -23.33 12.37
N ALA A 463 -15.57 -23.94 13.06
CA ALA A 463 -15.73 -23.82 14.51
C ALA A 463 -14.58 -24.48 15.31
N GLU A 464 -14.03 -25.58 14.79
CA GLU A 464 -12.89 -26.27 15.39
C GLU A 464 -11.54 -25.58 15.10
N SER A 465 -11.47 -24.82 14.01
CA SER A 465 -10.24 -24.20 13.55
C SER A 465 -9.75 -23.06 14.47
N ASN A 466 -8.43 -22.99 14.68
CA ASN A 466 -7.80 -21.79 15.21
C ASN A 466 -7.78 -20.68 14.15
N VAL A 467 -8.88 -19.94 14.04
CA VAL A 467 -9.09 -18.92 13.01
C VAL A 467 -8.13 -17.74 13.08
N TYR A 468 -7.35 -17.57 14.16
CA TYR A 468 -6.42 -16.45 14.30
C TYR A 468 -5.09 -16.65 13.54
N THR A 469 -4.86 -17.84 13.00
CA THR A 469 -3.71 -18.18 12.13
C THR A 469 -4.19 -18.60 10.74
N GLU A 470 -3.28 -18.92 9.84
CA GLU A 470 -3.61 -19.59 8.59
C GLU A 470 -4.37 -20.90 8.88
N VAL A 471 -5.48 -21.12 8.17
CA VAL A 471 -6.38 -22.28 8.36
C VAL A 471 -6.31 -23.16 7.13
N GLN A 472 -5.93 -24.43 7.30
CA GLN A 472 -5.85 -25.39 6.20
C GLN A 472 -7.23 -25.96 5.86
N ILE A 473 -7.51 -26.08 4.56
CA ILE A 473 -8.70 -26.77 4.04
C ILE A 473 -8.29 -27.82 3.00
N GLY A 474 -8.89 -29.00 3.08
CA GLY A 474 -8.63 -30.13 2.18
C GLY A 474 -9.42 -31.39 2.57
N PRO A 475 -9.35 -32.46 1.77
CA PRO A 475 -10.09 -33.69 2.02
C PRO A 475 -9.90 -34.29 3.41
N THR A 476 -8.68 -34.23 3.97
CA THR A 476 -8.40 -34.83 5.29
C THR A 476 -9.18 -34.13 6.40
N VAL A 477 -9.11 -32.80 6.46
CA VAL A 477 -9.78 -32.02 7.52
C VAL A 477 -11.30 -32.02 7.35
N LEU A 478 -11.80 -32.04 6.10
CA LEU A 478 -13.23 -32.13 5.82
C LEU A 478 -13.80 -33.51 6.19
N SER A 479 -13.06 -34.59 5.91
CA SER A 479 -13.46 -35.94 6.31
C SER A 479 -13.48 -36.08 7.84
N SER A 480 -12.47 -35.53 8.54
CA SER A 480 -12.46 -35.51 10.01
C SER A 480 -13.66 -34.76 10.59
N ALA A 481 -13.97 -33.57 10.06
CA ALA A 481 -15.13 -32.80 10.49
C ALA A 481 -16.46 -33.53 10.20
N GLN A 482 -16.54 -34.25 9.08
CA GLN A 482 -17.72 -35.05 8.74
C GLN A 482 -17.90 -36.22 9.71
N ASP A 483 -16.81 -36.90 10.08
CA ASP A 483 -16.84 -37.98 11.06
C ASP A 483 -17.35 -37.49 12.43
N ASP A 484 -16.94 -36.30 12.86
CA ASP A 484 -17.39 -35.72 14.12
C ASP A 484 -18.87 -35.30 14.09
N ILE A 485 -19.32 -34.69 13.00
CA ILE A 485 -20.74 -34.42 12.77
C ILE A 485 -21.57 -35.71 12.75
N ASN A 486 -21.06 -36.77 12.11
CA ASN A 486 -21.73 -38.07 12.07
C ASN A 486 -21.82 -38.71 13.46
N LYS A 487 -20.75 -38.63 14.27
CA LYS A 487 -20.77 -39.09 15.68
C LYS A 487 -21.80 -38.32 16.48
N LEU A 488 -21.82 -36.99 16.41
CA LEU A 488 -22.79 -36.15 17.11
C LEU A 488 -24.23 -36.51 16.69
N ARG A 489 -24.47 -36.61 15.38
CA ARG A 489 -25.77 -36.98 14.84
C ARG A 489 -26.23 -38.36 15.32
N ASN A 490 -25.34 -39.35 15.34
CA ASN A 490 -25.66 -40.70 15.81
C ASN A 490 -25.98 -40.72 17.30
N THR A 491 -25.24 -39.97 18.12
CA THR A 491 -25.54 -39.81 19.55
C THR A 491 -26.92 -39.18 19.77
N LEU A 492 -27.21 -38.06 19.09
CA LEU A 492 -28.52 -37.40 19.18
C LEU A 492 -29.66 -38.31 18.70
N ARG A 493 -29.46 -39.05 17.60
CA ARG A 493 -30.43 -40.03 17.10
C ARG A 493 -30.69 -41.14 18.12
N PHE A 494 -29.65 -41.63 18.79
CA PHE A 494 -29.80 -42.63 19.84
C PHE A 494 -30.60 -42.07 21.02
N LEU A 495 -30.29 -40.86 21.49
CA LEU A 495 -31.03 -40.20 22.57
C LEU A 495 -32.51 -40.01 22.20
N LEU A 496 -32.79 -39.47 21.02
CA LEU A 496 -34.17 -39.29 20.52
C LEU A 496 -34.94 -40.61 20.43
N GLY A 497 -34.28 -41.70 20.02
CA GLY A 497 -34.89 -43.03 19.96
C GLY A 497 -35.25 -43.58 21.35
N ASN A 498 -34.43 -43.34 22.36
CA ASN A 498 -34.70 -43.78 23.74
C ASN A 498 -35.74 -42.92 24.47
N LEU A 499 -35.98 -41.69 24.00
CA LEU A 499 -37.02 -40.79 24.51
C LEU A 499 -38.39 -41.03 23.85
N ALA A 500 -38.53 -42.04 22.98
CA ALA A 500 -39.80 -42.34 22.34
C ALA A 500 -40.87 -42.73 23.37
N GLY A 501 -41.90 -41.89 23.49
CA GLY A 501 -43.00 -42.08 24.44
C GLY A 501 -42.77 -41.47 25.83
N PHE A 502 -41.63 -40.81 26.07
CA PHE A 502 -41.36 -40.07 27.31
C PHE A 502 -41.97 -38.66 27.23
N SER A 503 -42.78 -38.27 28.22
CA SER A 503 -43.31 -36.92 28.41
C SER A 503 -42.67 -36.26 29.63
N PRO A 504 -41.90 -35.17 29.46
CA PRO A 504 -41.26 -34.48 30.57
C PRO A 504 -42.22 -34.04 31.69
N GLU A 505 -43.48 -33.75 31.36
CA GLU A 505 -44.50 -33.29 32.31
C GLU A 505 -45.00 -34.39 33.25
N THR A 506 -44.95 -35.65 32.81
CA THR A 506 -45.56 -36.79 33.52
C THR A 506 -44.55 -37.84 33.96
N ASP A 507 -43.43 -37.97 33.25
CA ASP A 507 -42.47 -39.06 33.43
C ASP A 507 -41.13 -38.59 34.05
N SER A 508 -40.90 -37.29 34.18
CA SER A 508 -39.66 -36.77 34.80
C SER A 508 -39.62 -37.10 36.29
N ILE A 509 -38.45 -37.57 36.75
CA ILE A 509 -38.21 -37.86 38.18
C ILE A 509 -37.35 -36.76 38.83
N PRO A 510 -37.54 -36.47 40.13
CA PRO A 510 -36.69 -35.54 40.85
C PRO A 510 -35.22 -35.98 40.85
N THR A 511 -34.27 -35.04 40.82
CA THR A 511 -32.83 -35.36 40.82
C THR A 511 -32.40 -36.22 42.01
N SER A 512 -33.05 -36.07 43.17
CA SER A 512 -32.81 -36.89 44.36
C SER A 512 -33.20 -38.37 44.20
N GLU A 513 -34.04 -38.68 43.21
CA GLU A 513 -34.54 -40.02 42.91
C GLU A 513 -33.88 -40.64 41.67
N MET A 514 -33.04 -39.89 40.96
CA MET A 514 -32.24 -40.38 39.83
C MET A 514 -31.12 -41.31 40.29
N TYR A 515 -30.66 -42.21 39.43
CA TYR A 515 -29.45 -42.99 39.71
C TYR A 515 -28.22 -42.07 39.83
N LEU A 516 -27.22 -42.51 40.58
CA LEU A 516 -25.97 -41.74 40.75
C LEU A 516 -25.30 -41.40 39.42
N ILE A 517 -25.39 -42.28 38.41
CA ILE A 517 -24.84 -42.02 37.08
C ILE A 517 -25.59 -40.90 36.35
N ASP A 518 -26.92 -40.84 36.47
CA ASP A 518 -27.74 -39.80 35.84
C ASP A 518 -27.50 -38.45 36.52
N GLN A 519 -27.38 -38.45 37.86
CA GLN A 519 -26.99 -37.25 38.63
C GLN A 519 -25.62 -36.74 38.20
N TYR A 520 -24.65 -37.64 37.95
CA TYR A 520 -23.33 -37.29 37.45
C TYR A 520 -23.37 -36.70 36.04
N ILE A 521 -24.11 -37.31 35.10
CA ILE A 521 -24.25 -36.77 33.73
C ILE A 521 -24.94 -35.40 33.75
N LEU A 522 -25.98 -35.23 34.56
CA LEU A 522 -26.64 -33.94 34.73
C LEU A 522 -25.70 -32.89 35.33
N HIS A 523 -24.85 -33.29 36.27
CA HIS A 523 -23.80 -32.43 36.80
C HIS A 523 -22.79 -32.00 35.72
N LEU A 524 -22.35 -32.92 34.85
CA LEU A 524 -21.46 -32.57 33.72
C LEU A 524 -22.13 -31.66 32.67
N LEU A 525 -23.45 -31.72 32.53
CA LEU A 525 -24.19 -30.89 31.60
C LEU A 525 -24.38 -29.45 32.13
N HIS A 526 -24.58 -29.30 33.44
CA HIS A 526 -24.91 -28.03 34.07
C HIS A 526 -23.72 -27.32 34.75
N GLY A 527 -22.70 -28.08 35.15
CA GLY A 527 -21.45 -27.59 35.72
C GLY A 527 -20.40 -27.39 34.64
#